data_AF-A0A944XA96-F1
#
_entry.id   AF-A0A944XA96-F1
#
_cell.length_a   1.000
_cell.length_b   1.000
_cell.length_c   1.000
_cell.angle_alpha   90.00
_cell.angle_beta   90.00
_cell.angle_gamma   90.00
#
_symmetry.space_group_name_H-M   'P 1'
#
loop_
_entity.id
_entity.type
_entity.pdbx_description
1 polymer ?
#
loop_
_entity_poly.entity_id
_entity_poly.type
_entity_poly.pdbx_seq_one_letter_code
_entity_poly.pdbx_strand_id
1 'polypeptide(L)'
;MLRGLRGIESAPVAGALAGTQGTTFEVTRRADQIGQFPCSRCHDAPQVATVATDASQRWAHANIRLDHPASAACATCHNYDDLQTLRLREGELVSVDEAYRLCVQCHFEQGQDWAGGAHGKRLAGWRGLRVIMNCTDCHDPHAPAFPPQIPVSGPRVPRTGNGH
;
A
#
# COMPACT_ATOMS: atom_id res chain seq x y z
N MET A 1 27.92 5.62 -5.72
CA MET A 1 26.66 5.17 -6.35
C MET A 1 26.46 3.68 -6.06
N LEU A 2 25.41 3.32 -5.32
CA LEU A 2 25.15 1.94 -4.86
C LEU A 2 24.53 1.12 -5.99
N ARG A 3 25.21 0.02 -6.38
CA ARG A 3 24.94 -0.83 -7.55
C ARG A 3 23.63 -1.66 -7.49
N GLY A 4 22.80 -1.50 -6.45
CA GLY A 4 21.61 -2.35 -6.18
C GLY A 4 20.25 -1.67 -6.33
N LEU A 5 20.18 -0.42 -6.80
CA LEU A 5 18.93 0.37 -6.89
C LEU A 5 18.41 0.53 -8.34
N ARG A 6 19.02 -0.10 -9.34
CA ARG A 6 18.54 0.02 -10.73
C ARG A 6 17.16 -0.65 -10.85
N GLY A 7 16.11 0.16 -10.98
CA GLY A 7 14.75 -0.29 -11.26
C GLY A 7 13.74 -0.17 -10.13
N ILE A 8 14.12 0.32 -8.94
CA ILE A 8 13.16 0.64 -7.88
C ILE A 8 12.75 2.10 -8.05
N GLU A 9 11.55 2.31 -8.55
CA GLU A 9 10.95 3.64 -8.56
C GLU A 9 10.43 3.99 -7.18
N SER A 10 10.99 5.05 -6.60
CA SER A 10 10.63 5.53 -5.26
C SER A 10 10.52 7.05 -5.24
N ALA A 11 9.89 7.56 -4.18
CA ALA A 11 9.77 8.98 -3.88
C ALA A 11 9.89 9.20 -2.36
N PRO A 12 10.33 10.40 -1.93
CA PRO A 12 10.29 10.76 -0.51
C PRO A 12 8.89 10.61 0.07
N VAL A 13 8.80 10.10 1.29
CA VAL A 13 7.53 10.11 2.03
C VAL A 13 7.08 11.55 2.26
N ALA A 14 5.83 11.81 1.92
CA ALA A 14 5.15 13.08 2.03
C ALA A 14 4.24 13.12 3.27
N GLY A 15 3.87 14.34 3.67
CA GLY A 15 3.07 14.59 4.87
C GLY A 15 3.89 14.50 6.17
N ALA A 16 3.20 14.24 7.28
CA ALA A 16 3.79 14.28 8.63
C ALA A 16 4.50 12.98 9.07
N LEU A 17 4.50 11.94 8.22
CA LEU A 17 5.13 10.68 8.55
C LEU A 17 6.66 10.79 8.40
N ALA A 18 7.37 10.51 9.48
CA ALA A 18 8.82 10.48 9.50
C ALA A 18 9.31 9.20 10.20
N GLY A 19 10.51 8.77 9.84
CA GLY A 19 11.17 7.66 10.50
C GLY A 19 11.57 7.98 11.93
N THR A 20 12.11 6.98 12.61
CA THR A 20 12.63 7.10 13.98
C THR A 20 13.57 8.31 14.09
N GLN A 21 13.38 9.13 15.12
CA GLN A 21 14.09 10.41 15.33
C GLN A 21 13.94 11.43 14.19
N GLY A 22 12.82 11.39 13.44
CA GLY A 22 12.55 12.33 12.35
C GLY A 22 13.34 12.03 11.07
N THR A 23 13.87 10.82 10.93
CA THR A 23 14.65 10.44 9.73
C THR A 23 13.79 10.41 8.47
N THR A 24 14.29 10.97 7.38
CA THR A 24 13.63 10.90 6.08
C THR A 24 13.87 9.53 5.43
N PHE A 25 12.92 9.11 4.61
CA PHE A 25 12.98 7.85 3.87
C PHE A 25 12.08 7.94 2.64
N GLU A 26 12.24 6.96 1.75
CA GLU A 26 11.46 6.85 0.53
C GLU A 26 10.54 5.64 0.57
N VAL A 27 9.45 5.77 -0.17
CA VAL A 27 8.47 4.71 -0.43
C VAL A 27 8.46 4.41 -1.92
N THR A 28 8.22 3.15 -2.27
CA THR A 28 8.00 2.71 -3.65
C THR A 28 6.80 3.39 -4.30
N ARG A 29 6.94 3.70 -5.59
CA ARG A 29 5.82 4.03 -6.47
C ARG A 29 5.24 2.72 -7.04
N ARG A 30 3.91 2.63 -7.09
CA ARG A 30 3.16 1.43 -7.53
C ARG A 30 2.10 1.72 -8.59
N ALA A 31 1.84 2.97 -8.96
CA ALA A 31 0.79 3.34 -9.90
C ALA A 31 0.88 2.49 -11.19
N ASP A 32 2.08 2.39 -11.76
CA ASP A 32 2.35 1.61 -12.98
C ASP A 32 2.32 0.08 -12.77
N GLN A 33 2.24 -0.39 -11.52
CA GLN A 33 2.07 -1.80 -11.17
C GLN A 33 0.59 -2.19 -11.03
N ILE A 34 -0.32 -1.22 -11.03
CA ILE A 34 -1.76 -1.47 -11.02
C ILE A 34 -2.18 -1.88 -12.42
N GLY A 35 -2.71 -3.10 -12.58
CA GLY A 35 -2.92 -3.72 -13.90
C GLY A 35 -3.80 -2.96 -14.90
N GLN A 36 -4.68 -2.06 -14.44
CA GLN A 36 -5.54 -1.23 -15.29
C GLN A 36 -5.22 0.27 -15.22
N PHE A 37 -4.05 0.64 -14.67
CA PHE A 37 -3.61 2.02 -14.65
C PHE A 37 -3.02 2.43 -16.01
N PRO A 38 -3.22 3.68 -16.47
CA PRO A 38 -4.04 4.73 -15.88
C PRO A 38 -5.55 4.47 -15.99
N CYS A 39 -6.28 4.74 -14.90
CA CYS A 39 -7.73 4.56 -14.78
C CYS A 39 -8.49 5.34 -15.86
N SER A 40 -7.93 6.47 -16.31
CA SER A 40 -8.49 7.35 -17.34
C SER A 40 -8.64 6.70 -18.71
N ARG A 41 -8.03 5.53 -18.96
CA ARG A 41 -8.29 4.75 -20.19
C ARG A 41 -9.74 4.29 -20.29
N CYS A 42 -10.41 4.11 -19.16
CA CYS A 42 -11.81 3.72 -19.08
C CYS A 42 -12.69 4.77 -18.39
N HIS A 43 -12.12 5.60 -17.51
CA HIS A 43 -12.83 6.63 -16.73
C HIS A 43 -12.32 8.03 -17.08
N ASP A 44 -12.85 8.59 -18.16
CA ASP A 44 -12.48 9.92 -18.69
C ASP A 44 -13.36 11.06 -18.14
N ALA A 45 -14.33 10.74 -17.29
CA ALA A 45 -15.24 11.70 -16.66
C ALA A 45 -15.48 11.35 -15.18
N PRO A 46 -16.01 12.30 -14.37
CA PRO A 46 -16.41 12.03 -13.00
C PRO A 46 -17.40 10.87 -12.89
N GLN A 47 -17.20 10.04 -11.87
CA GLN A 47 -18.02 8.86 -11.59
C GLN A 47 -19.08 9.17 -10.54
N VAL A 48 -20.18 8.42 -10.56
CA VAL A 48 -21.19 8.44 -9.49
C VAL A 48 -21.14 7.13 -8.72
N ALA A 49 -21.44 7.16 -7.42
CA ALA A 49 -21.57 5.95 -6.62
C ALA A 49 -22.69 5.06 -7.17
N THR A 50 -22.32 3.99 -7.87
CA THR A 50 -23.28 2.99 -8.32
C THR A 50 -23.65 2.09 -7.15
N VAL A 51 -24.93 2.08 -6.77
CA VAL A 51 -25.49 0.98 -5.97
C VAL A 51 -25.54 -0.21 -6.92
N ALA A 52 -24.55 -1.10 -6.85
CA ALA A 52 -24.48 -2.27 -7.71
C ALA A 52 -25.57 -3.28 -7.31
N THR A 53 -26.82 -3.05 -7.72
CA THR A 53 -27.90 -4.02 -7.57
C THR A 53 -27.90 -5.08 -8.68
N ASP A 54 -27.05 -4.93 -9.70
CA ASP A 54 -27.05 -5.85 -10.86
C ASP A 54 -25.67 -5.95 -11.56
N ALA A 55 -24.58 -5.91 -10.79
CA ALA A 55 -23.23 -6.08 -11.35
C ALA A 55 -23.04 -7.54 -11.80
N SER A 56 -23.34 -7.82 -13.06
CA SER A 56 -22.90 -9.05 -13.71
C SER A 56 -21.36 -9.13 -13.66
N GLN A 57 -20.79 -10.34 -13.55
CA GLN A 57 -19.33 -10.59 -13.55
C GLN A 57 -18.60 -10.09 -14.82
N ARG A 58 -19.32 -9.46 -15.77
CA ARG A 58 -18.79 -8.89 -17.02
C ARG A 58 -18.18 -7.50 -16.86
N TRP A 59 -18.32 -6.84 -15.70
CA TRP A 59 -17.78 -5.49 -15.48
C TRP A 59 -16.45 -5.53 -14.72
N ALA A 60 -15.53 -4.65 -15.12
CA ALA A 60 -14.32 -4.41 -14.34
C ALA A 60 -14.72 -4.01 -12.92
N HIS A 61 -14.01 -4.55 -11.93
CA HIS A 61 -14.24 -4.33 -10.49
C HIS A 61 -15.48 -5.03 -9.88
N ALA A 62 -16.26 -5.81 -10.63
CA ALA A 62 -17.43 -6.55 -10.11
C ALA A 62 -17.08 -7.64 -9.08
N ASN A 63 -15.81 -8.06 -9.03
CA ASN A 63 -15.29 -9.06 -8.10
C ASN A 63 -14.57 -8.44 -6.88
N ILE A 64 -14.61 -7.12 -6.70
CA ILE A 64 -14.01 -6.46 -5.54
C ILE A 64 -14.99 -6.52 -4.37
N ARG A 65 -14.52 -7.10 -3.25
CA ARG A 65 -15.22 -7.08 -1.98
C ARG A 65 -14.48 -6.14 -1.03
N LEU A 66 -15.21 -5.16 -0.49
CA LEU A 66 -14.70 -4.28 0.54
C LEU A 66 -14.88 -4.93 1.91
N ASP A 67 -13.77 -5.25 2.57
CA ASP A 67 -13.70 -5.77 3.94
C ASP A 67 -13.09 -4.69 4.86
N HIS A 68 -13.93 -3.71 5.17
CA HIS A 68 -13.69 -2.57 6.06
C HIS A 68 -14.95 -2.34 6.92
N PRO A 69 -14.93 -1.45 7.92
CA PRO A 69 -16.13 -1.12 8.68
C PRO A 69 -17.31 -0.76 7.76
N ALA A 70 -18.53 -1.10 8.15
CA ALA A 70 -19.73 -0.93 7.30
C ALA A 70 -20.01 0.53 6.90
N SER A 71 -19.41 1.51 7.58
CA SER A 71 -19.47 2.93 7.22
C SER A 71 -18.53 3.32 6.08
N ALA A 72 -17.56 2.48 5.71
CA ALA A 72 -16.67 2.71 4.60
C ALA A 72 -17.34 2.33 3.28
N ALA A 73 -17.20 3.21 2.28
CA ALA A 73 -17.61 2.98 0.90
C ALA A 73 -16.40 3.22 -0.01
N CYS A 74 -16.51 2.87 -1.30
CA CYS A 74 -15.39 3.09 -2.24
C CYS A 74 -15.00 4.58 -2.32
N ALA A 75 -16.00 5.48 -2.24
CA ALA A 75 -15.82 6.93 -2.20
C ALA A 75 -15.21 7.46 -0.89
N THR A 76 -15.07 6.64 0.15
CA THR A 76 -14.31 7.00 1.35
C THR A 76 -12.83 7.20 1.02
N CYS A 77 -12.32 6.44 0.05
CA CYS A 77 -10.90 6.40 -0.30
C CYS A 77 -10.63 6.94 -1.71
N HIS A 78 -11.50 6.62 -2.68
CA HIS A 78 -11.33 7.03 -4.07
C HIS A 78 -11.93 8.40 -4.32
N ASN A 79 -11.22 9.22 -5.10
CA ASN A 79 -11.78 10.45 -5.64
C ASN A 79 -12.60 10.14 -6.89
N TYR A 80 -13.91 10.38 -6.83
CA TYR A 80 -14.80 10.07 -7.95
C TYR A 80 -14.72 11.09 -9.08
N ASP A 81 -14.18 12.28 -8.82
CA ASP A 81 -13.92 13.29 -9.85
C ASP A 81 -12.70 12.91 -10.71
N ASP A 82 -11.74 12.18 -10.14
CA ASP A 82 -10.55 11.68 -10.81
C ASP A 82 -10.01 10.42 -10.11
N LEU A 83 -10.30 9.24 -10.68
CA LEU A 83 -9.90 7.93 -10.15
C LEU A 83 -8.39 7.66 -10.19
N GLN A 84 -7.59 8.59 -10.74
CA GLN A 84 -6.13 8.56 -10.62
C GLN A 84 -5.66 8.97 -9.22
N THR A 85 -6.56 9.56 -8.42
CA THR A 85 -6.27 10.11 -7.10
C THR A 85 -7.12 9.47 -6.01
N LEU A 86 -6.60 9.54 -4.79
CA LEU A 86 -7.28 9.16 -3.56
C LEU A 86 -7.69 10.43 -2.81
N ARG A 87 -8.75 10.34 -2.02
CA ARG A 87 -9.25 11.44 -1.19
C ARG A 87 -8.96 11.14 0.29
N LEU A 88 -8.18 12.00 0.92
CA LEU A 88 -8.00 11.99 2.38
C LEU A 88 -9.27 12.48 3.08
N ARG A 89 -9.40 12.21 4.38
CA ARG A 89 -10.59 12.51 5.18
C ARG A 89 -10.88 14.00 5.25
N GLU A 90 -9.84 14.83 5.26
CA GLU A 90 -9.93 16.29 5.23
C GLU A 90 -10.17 16.86 3.82
N GLY A 91 -10.25 16.00 2.80
CA GLY A 91 -10.55 16.36 1.41
C GLY A 91 -9.34 16.60 0.52
N GLU A 92 -8.12 16.54 1.06
CA GLU A 92 -6.89 16.58 0.25
C GLU A 92 -6.87 15.40 -0.75
N LEU A 93 -6.45 15.67 -1.98
CA LEU A 93 -6.28 14.66 -3.01
C LEU A 93 -4.81 14.25 -3.10
N VAL A 94 -4.55 12.96 -3.09
CA VAL A 94 -3.19 12.39 -3.15
C VAL A 94 -3.08 11.35 -4.26
N SER A 95 -1.86 11.10 -4.74
CA SER A 95 -1.63 10.05 -5.73
C SER A 95 -1.95 8.66 -5.16
N VAL A 96 -2.31 7.70 -6.01
CA VAL A 96 -2.35 6.27 -5.62
C VAL A 96 -0.99 5.73 -5.13
N ASP A 97 0.11 6.38 -5.51
CA ASP A 97 1.46 6.13 -4.96
C ASP A 97 1.60 6.57 -3.50
N GLU A 98 0.71 7.44 -3.02
CA GLU A 98 0.70 7.93 -1.66
C GLU A 98 -0.35 7.24 -0.78
N ALA A 99 -0.76 6.02 -1.16
CA ALA A 99 -1.77 5.24 -0.42
C ALA A 99 -1.49 5.15 1.09
N TYR A 100 -0.22 5.10 1.51
CA TYR A 100 0.16 5.15 2.93
C TYR A 100 -0.44 6.37 3.66
N ARG A 101 -0.50 7.57 3.03
CA ARG A 101 -1.11 8.77 3.63
C ARG A 101 -2.59 8.58 3.92
N LEU A 102 -3.29 7.84 3.05
CA LEU A 102 -4.69 7.48 3.25
C LEU A 102 -4.83 6.49 4.41
N CYS A 103 -4.05 5.40 4.39
CA CYS A 103 -4.17 4.29 5.35
C CYS A 103 -3.93 4.74 6.80
N VAL A 104 -2.93 5.59 7.05
CA VAL A 104 -2.54 5.99 8.41
C VAL A 104 -3.56 6.88 9.13
N GLN A 105 -4.55 7.43 8.42
CA GLN A 105 -5.62 8.22 9.04
C GLN A 105 -6.49 7.39 9.99
N CYS A 106 -6.58 6.07 9.74
CA CYS A 106 -7.26 5.12 10.62
C CYS A 106 -6.30 4.09 11.23
N HIS A 107 -5.27 3.66 10.48
CA HIS A 107 -4.27 2.68 10.91
C HIS A 107 -3.01 3.34 11.45
N PHE A 108 -3.16 4.23 12.43
CA PHE A 108 -2.07 5.07 12.91
C PHE A 108 -0.95 4.27 13.58
N GLU A 109 -1.26 3.21 14.34
CA GLU A 109 -0.24 2.37 14.99
C GLU A 109 0.61 1.64 13.95
N GLN A 110 -0.03 1.01 12.96
CA GLN A 110 0.68 0.34 11.86
C GLN A 110 1.48 1.35 11.03
N GLY A 111 0.95 2.56 10.86
CA GLY A 111 1.65 3.68 10.22
C GLY A 111 2.91 4.10 10.97
N GLN A 112 2.85 4.20 12.31
CA GLN A 112 4.00 4.51 13.15
C GLN A 112 5.04 3.40 13.11
N ASP A 113 4.63 2.14 13.16
CA ASP A 113 5.54 0.99 13.05
C ASP A 113 6.20 0.93 11.67
N TRP A 114 5.43 1.19 10.60
CA TRP A 114 5.92 1.24 9.23
C TRP A 114 6.95 2.37 9.05
N ALA A 115 6.60 3.59 9.49
CA ALA A 115 7.50 4.72 9.44
C ALA A 115 8.73 4.49 10.34
N GLY A 116 8.57 3.96 11.55
CA GLY A 116 9.66 3.59 12.47
C GLY A 116 10.54 2.44 11.96
N GLY A 117 10.05 1.65 11.00
CA GLY A 117 10.75 0.51 10.41
C GLY A 117 10.61 -0.79 11.20
N ALA A 118 9.70 -0.85 12.19
CA ALA A 118 9.27 -2.08 12.83
C ALA A 118 8.33 -2.91 11.93
N HIS A 119 7.67 -2.25 10.98
CA HIS A 119 6.81 -2.86 9.99
C HIS A 119 7.21 -2.48 8.55
N GLY A 120 6.75 -3.25 7.57
CA GLY A 120 7.03 -3.05 6.15
C GLY A 120 8.34 -3.67 5.67
N LYS A 121 8.41 -3.96 4.37
CA LYS A 121 9.60 -4.53 3.73
C LYS A 121 10.54 -3.42 3.28
N ARG A 122 11.77 -3.43 3.81
CA ARG A 122 12.86 -2.58 3.29
C ARG A 122 13.44 -3.18 2.01
N LEU A 123 13.53 -2.37 0.97
CA LEU A 123 14.15 -2.73 -0.30
C LEU A 123 15.60 -2.26 -0.40
N ALA A 124 15.94 -1.14 0.25
CA ALA A 124 17.30 -0.61 0.22
C ALA A 124 17.71 0.18 1.47
N GLY A 125 19.02 0.38 1.61
CA GLY A 125 19.64 1.30 2.57
C GLY A 125 19.59 0.83 4.01
N TRP A 126 20.45 -0.12 4.40
CA TRP A 126 20.65 -0.48 5.81
C TRP A 126 21.35 0.64 6.61
N ARG A 127 22.31 1.34 5.99
CA ARG A 127 23.08 2.47 6.57
C ARG A 127 23.00 3.75 5.73
N GLY A 128 22.00 3.86 4.85
CA GLY A 128 21.84 4.96 3.91
C GLY A 128 20.37 5.23 3.64
N LEU A 129 20.05 5.82 2.48
CA LEU A 129 18.68 6.11 2.09
C LEU A 129 17.80 4.87 2.18
N ARG A 130 16.90 4.89 3.17
CA ARG A 130 15.94 3.82 3.39
C ARG A 130 14.85 3.91 2.33
N VAL A 131 14.68 2.84 1.57
CA VAL A 131 13.55 2.67 0.64
C VAL A 131 12.70 1.51 1.15
N ILE A 132 11.41 1.75 1.38
CA ILE A 132 10.47 0.73 1.85
C ILE A 132 9.29 0.56 0.90
N MET A 133 8.70 -0.63 0.93
CA MET A 133 7.45 -0.90 0.25
C MET A 133 6.29 -0.10 0.84
N ASN A 134 5.37 0.30 -0.02
CA ASN A 134 4.10 0.91 0.34
C ASN A 134 3.17 -0.12 1.02
N CYS A 135 2.15 0.34 1.74
CA CYS A 135 1.20 -0.55 2.42
C CYS A 135 0.54 -1.52 1.42
N THR A 136 0.18 -1.01 0.25
CA THR A 136 -0.53 -1.71 -0.82
C THR A 136 0.37 -2.53 -1.75
N ASP A 137 1.67 -2.62 -1.45
CA ASP A 137 2.57 -3.58 -2.10
C ASP A 137 2.42 -4.98 -1.49
N CYS A 138 1.96 -5.07 -0.24
CA CYS A 138 1.77 -6.32 0.48
C CYS A 138 0.29 -6.57 0.84
N HIS A 139 -0.47 -5.52 1.15
CA HIS A 139 -1.86 -5.62 1.57
C HIS A 139 -2.81 -5.32 0.42
N ASP A 140 -3.90 -6.09 0.30
CA ASP A 140 -5.03 -5.71 -0.55
C ASP A 140 -5.72 -4.48 0.08
N PRO A 141 -5.78 -3.33 -0.61
CA PRO A 141 -6.43 -2.13 -0.07
C PRO A 141 -7.92 -2.32 0.23
N HIS A 142 -8.59 -3.32 -0.35
CA HIS A 142 -10.00 -3.60 -0.09
C HIS A 142 -10.20 -4.62 1.03
N ALA A 143 -9.20 -5.48 1.29
CA ALA A 143 -9.21 -6.48 2.35
C ALA A 143 -7.80 -6.60 2.99
N PRO A 144 -7.39 -5.64 3.83
CA PRO A 144 -5.98 -5.51 4.23
C PRO A 144 -5.48 -6.63 5.14
N ALA A 145 -6.35 -7.29 5.90
CA ALA A 145 -5.94 -8.34 6.81
C ALA A 145 -5.42 -9.57 6.06
N PHE A 146 -4.24 -10.07 6.43
CA PHE A 146 -3.78 -11.35 5.92
C PHE A 146 -4.64 -12.48 6.50
N PRO A 147 -5.09 -13.43 5.66
CA PRO A 147 -5.78 -14.61 6.16
C PRO A 147 -4.82 -15.43 7.06
N PRO A 148 -5.34 -16.15 8.06
CA PRO A 148 -4.53 -17.05 8.87
C PRO A 148 -3.72 -18.00 7.99
N GLN A 149 -2.40 -18.02 8.17
CA GLN A 149 -1.50 -18.92 7.45
C GLN A 149 -0.95 -19.95 8.43
N ILE A 150 -0.83 -21.20 7.97
CA ILE A 150 -0.11 -22.22 8.71
C ILE A 150 1.39 -21.89 8.60
N PRO A 151 2.14 -21.81 9.70
CA PRO A 151 3.58 -21.61 9.64
C PRO A 151 4.23 -22.69 8.78
N VAL A 152 5.04 -22.27 7.80
CA VAL A 152 5.91 -23.22 7.12
C VAL A 152 6.84 -23.87 8.14
N SER A 153 7.15 -25.16 7.96
CA SER A 153 8.09 -25.85 8.82
C SER A 153 9.41 -25.07 8.86
N GLY A 154 9.90 -24.82 10.08
CA GLY A 154 11.14 -24.08 10.28
C GLY A 154 12.30 -24.73 9.53
N PRO A 155 13.34 -23.95 9.17
CA PRO A 155 14.51 -24.52 8.52
C PRO A 155 15.08 -25.65 9.38
N ARG A 156 15.46 -26.77 8.75
CA ARG A 156 16.21 -27.84 9.43
C ARG A 156 17.58 -27.29 9.80
N VAL A 157 17.73 -26.84 11.04
CA VAL A 157 19.02 -26.40 11.59
C VAL A 157 19.89 -27.65 11.72
N PRO A 158 20.99 -27.79 10.94
CA PRO A 158 21.91 -28.90 11.12
C PRO A 158 22.48 -28.81 12.54
N ARG A 159 22.44 -29.92 13.28
CA ARG A 159 23.18 -30.02 14.54
C ARG A 159 24.67 -30.02 14.19
N THR A 160 25.33 -28.87 14.22
CA THR A 160 26.79 -28.81 14.25
C THR A 160 27.24 -29.27 15.63
N GLY A 161 27.29 -30.58 15.83
CA GLY A 161 27.96 -31.17 16.97
C GLY A 161 29.45 -31.08 16.76
N ASN A 162 30.16 -30.37 17.63
CA ASN A 162 31.55 -30.70 17.90
C ASN A 162 31.52 -32.10 18.51
N GLY A 163 31.96 -33.08 17.73
CA GLY A 163 32.42 -34.35 18.27
C GLY A 163 33.71 -34.10 19.04
N HIS A 164 33.72 -34.59 20.28
CA HIS A 164 34.83 -34.67 21.25
C HIS A 164 34.92 -33.52 22.25
#